data_AF-A0A7W0QY36-F1
#
_entry.id   AF-A0A7W0QY36-F1
#
_cell.length_a   1.000
_cell.length_b   1.000
_cell.length_c   1.000
_cell.angle_alpha   90.00
_cell.angle_beta   90.00
_cell.angle_gamma   90.00
#
_symmetry.space_group_name_H-M   'P 1'
#
loop_
_entity.id
_entity.type
_entity.pdbx_description
1 polymer ?
#
loop_
_entity_poly.entity_id
_entity_poly.type
_entity_poly.pdbx_seq_one_letter_code
_entity_poly.pdbx_strand_id
1 'polypeptide(L)' 'GRYDGIAPPANSESIASQVPGAELRLYEGGHVFFVQDRTALPEVLDFLDQPDP' A
#
# COMPACT_ATOMS: atom_id res chain seq x y z
N GLY A 1 3.09 1.08 -5.88
CA GLY A 1 2.34 0.24 -6.83
C GLY A 1 3.22 -0.91 -7.29
N ARG A 2 2.61 -1.99 -7.78
CA ARG A 2 3.35 -3.19 -8.25
C ARG A 2 4.44 -2.87 -9.28
N TYR A 3 4.23 -1.83 -10.09
CA TYR A 3 5.11 -1.41 -11.19
C TYR A 3 5.77 -0.05 -10.93
N ASP A 4 5.96 0.33 -9.66
CA ASP A 4 6.58 1.60 -9.30
C ASP A 4 8.07 1.62 -9.72
N GLY A 5 8.41 2.53 -10.63
CA GLY A 5 9.77 2.73 -11.13
C GLY A 5 10.61 3.74 -10.34
N ILE A 6 10.03 4.38 -9.31
CA ILE A 6 10.70 5.36 -8.43
C ILE A 6 10.97 4.72 -7.07
N ALA A 7 9.96 4.07 -6.48
CA ALA A 7 10.04 3.38 -5.20
C ALA A 7 9.63 1.90 -5.38
N PRO A 8 10.59 0.98 -5.59
CA PRO A 8 10.27 -0.42 -5.85
C PRO A 8 9.58 -1.10 -4.65
N PRO A 9 8.75 -2.14 -4.88
CA PRO A 9 8.02 -2.85 -3.82
C PRO A 9 8.88 -3.32 -2.64
N ALA A 10 10.15 -3.69 -2.90
CA ALA A 10 11.12 -4.09 -1.89
C ALA A 10 11.31 -3.07 -0.75
N ASN A 11 11.15 -1.76 -1.04
CA ASN A 11 11.22 -0.73 -0.01
C ASN A 11 10.08 -0.89 1.01
N SER A 12 8.86 -1.10 0.52
CA SER A 12 7.68 -1.29 1.37
C SER A 12 7.74 -2.64 2.12
N GLU A 13 8.25 -3.69 1.50
CA GLU A 13 8.51 -4.99 2.16
C GLU A 13 9.49 -4.83 3.33
N SER A 14 10.57 -4.07 3.13
CA SER A 14 11.56 -3.80 4.19
C SER A 14 11.00 -2.95 5.33
N ILE A 15 10.07 -2.04 5.05
CA ILE A 15 9.37 -1.27 6.10
C ILE A 15 8.42 -2.19 6.87
N ALA A 16 7.58 -2.96 6.17
CA ALA A 16 6.62 -3.86 6.79
C ALA A 16 7.29 -4.92 7.68
N SER A 17 8.48 -5.42 7.31
CA SER A 17 9.22 -6.36 8.15
C SER A 17 9.71 -5.78 9.48
N GLN A 18 9.71 -4.46 9.63
CA GLN A 18 10.21 -3.76 10.83
C GLN A 18 9.10 -3.20 11.72
N VAL A 19 7.85 -3.17 11.25
CA VAL A 19 6.71 -2.60 11.98
C VAL A 19 5.80 -3.75 12.45
N PRO A 20 5.79 -4.09 13.75
CA PRO A 20 4.91 -5.12 14.27
C PRO A 20 3.44 -4.79 13.99
N GLY A 21 2.70 -5.75 13.43
CA GLY A 21 1.28 -5.58 13.09
C GLY A 21 1.02 -4.82 11.78
N ALA A 22 2.04 -4.46 11.01
CA ALA A 22 1.82 -3.84 9.70
C ALA A 22 1.26 -4.83 8.68
N GLU A 23 0.30 -4.37 7.88
CA GLU A 23 -0.15 -5.04 6.66
C GLU A 23 0.48 -4.35 5.43
N LEU A 24 1.06 -5.15 4.53
CA LEU A 24 1.50 -4.66 3.22
C LEU A 24 0.52 -5.10 2.13
N ARG A 25 -0.06 -4.13 1.44
CA ARG A 25 -0.89 -4.35 0.24
C ARG A 25 -0.23 -3.70 -0.97
N LEU A 26 -0.12 -4.46 -2.06
CA LEU A 26 0.33 -3.97 -3.35
C LEU A 26 -0.86 -3.83 -4.30
N TYR A 27 -0.97 -2.65 -4.91
CA TYR A 27 -2.00 -2.33 -5.89
C TYR A 27 -1.43 -2.31 -7.31
N GLU A 28 -2.29 -2.53 -8.29
CA GLU A 28 -1.94 -2.44 -9.70
C GLU A 28 -1.53 -1.01 -10.08
N GLY A 29 -0.53 -0.86 -10.95
CA GLY A 29 -0.01 0.43 -11.39
C GLY A 29 1.35 0.81 -10.81
N GLY A 30 1.82 1.99 -11.23
CA GLY A 30 3.15 2.51 -10.97
C GLY A 30 3.26 3.32 -9.68
N HIS A 31 4.03 4.41 -9.72
CA HIS A 31 4.21 5.30 -8.57
C HIS A 31 2.89 5.93 -8.11
N VAL A 32 2.06 6.33 -9.08
CA VAL A 32 0.73 6.91 -8.85
C VAL A 32 -0.38 5.86 -8.89
N PHE A 33 -0.14 4.69 -8.31
CA PHE A 33 -1.09 3.56 -8.34
C PHE A 33 -2.49 3.90 -7.78
N PHE A 34 -2.59 4.85 -6.85
CA PHE A 34 -3.85 5.19 -6.17
C PHE A 34 -4.93 5.80 -7.08
N VAL A 35 -4.56 6.27 -8.29
CA VAL A 35 -5.52 6.66 -9.34
C VAL A 35 -5.63 5.63 -10.47
N GLN A 36 -4.79 4.61 -10.47
CA GLN A 36 -4.70 3.59 -11.54
C GLN A 36 -5.42 2.31 -11.14
N ASP A 37 -5.31 1.91 -9.88
CA ASP A 37 -6.10 0.85 -9.28
C ASP A 37 -7.36 1.44 -8.64
N ARG A 38 -8.52 0.93 -9.03
CA ARG A 38 -9.81 1.39 -8.53
C ARG A 38 -10.06 0.94 -7.09
N THR A 39 -9.36 -0.08 -6.58
CA THR A 39 -9.54 -0.56 -5.21
C THR A 39 -8.66 0.17 -4.21
N ALA A 40 -7.59 0.82 -4.66
CA ALA A 40 -6.60 1.45 -3.79
C ALA A 40 -7.18 2.49 -2.83
N LEU A 41 -7.91 3.49 -3.33
CA LEU A 41 -8.49 4.54 -2.46
C LEU A 41 -9.58 4.00 -1.53
N PRO A 42 -10.56 3.20 -1.98
CA PRO A 42 -11.52 2.56 -1.08
C PRO A 42 -10.87 1.77 0.06
N GLU A 43 -9.91 0.89 -0.24
CA GLU A 43 -9.26 0.08 0.80
C GLU A 43 -8.41 0.91 1.78
N VAL A 44 -7.78 1.98 1.30
CA VAL A 44 -7.06 2.93 2.18
C VAL A 44 -8.02 3.65 3.11
N LEU A 45 -9.19 4.08 2.63
CA LEU A 45 -10.20 4.72 3.46
C LEU A 45 -10.78 3.73 4.49
N ASP A 46 -11.09 2.51 4.06
CA ASP A 46 -11.59 1.45 4.94
C ASP A 46 -10.60 1.13 6.06
N PHE A 47 -9.29 1.12 5.76
CA PHE A 47 -8.23 0.95 6.77
C PHE A 47 -8.21 2.08 7.81
N LEU A 48 -8.37 3.33 7.37
CA LEU A 48 -8.31 4.51 8.24
C LEU A 48 -9.57 4.70 9.09
N ASP A 49 -10.70 4.13 8.68
CA ASP A 49 -11.97 4.20 9.42
C ASP A 49 -12.11 3.10 10.48
N GLN A 50 -11.19 2.14 10.53
CA GLN A 50 -11.23 1.10 11.56
C GLN A 50 -10.88 1.68 12.94
N PRO A 51 -11.59 1.28 14.00
CA PRO A 51 -11.19 1.64 15.35
C PRO A 51 -9.82 1.04 15.67
N ASP A 52 -9.02 1.75 16.47
CA ASP A 52 -7.76 1.22 16.99
C ASP A 52 -8.01 -0.16 17.66
N PRO A 53 -7.18 -1.17 17.37
CA PRO A 53 -7.34 -2.52 17.93
C PRO A 53 -7.16 -2.59 19.44
#